data_AF-A0A9E1F9J5-F1
#
_entry.id   AF-A0A9E1F9J5-F1
#
_cell.length_a   1.000
_cell.length_b   1.000
_cell.length_c   1.000
_cell.angle_alpha   90.00
_cell.angle_beta   90.00
_cell.angle_gamma   90.00
#
_symmetry.space_group_name_H-M   'P 1'
#
loop_
_entity.id
_entity.type
_entity.pdbx_description
1 polymer ?
#
loop_
_entity_poly.entity_id
_entity_poly.type
_entity_poly.pdbx_seq_one_letter_code
_entity_poly.pdbx_strand_id
1 'polypeptide(L)'
;MPAYTSVLQKPLETIFWEDDNFMEELLQVVRLFRPFSAAITEFISEHGYQGDTSDIDAKVAFIRAAFAKADMDAPREVREWFTLQQPIKRDTVFQICFAFGLDGGETDEFFRRIFTRERSFNCHQMPEAIYYFCLNNGLTWTDAMDIQSSVPLSGKEKTNGDIVYTGSIIAELNNLQDKDDLIHWLNDNIDKFAGSNVTAYETIRRLWEEVSGPDGLLIQERKSLPSIHDDAAAGEKSKLRSNASGVRSYDAYLAILQLDKKEVKRLATDRSIKPILERLHDNAQDSFPDRQGIELILRGEIVSYERVRKWLVLLTFYTYWVRKALSKGNYEAGSGDADRCITSMNQHLINSGYPELYVGNPYDWIFFYAAKCEEPLYVFRYIWNELLTGVLEKHQ
;
A
#
# COMPACT_ATOMS: atom_id res chain seq x y z
N MET A 1 -22.01 3.44 16.51
CA MET A 1 -20.74 4.19 16.36
C MET A 1 -20.64 4.67 14.91
N PRO A 2 -20.04 5.84 14.62
CA PRO A 2 -19.75 6.20 13.23
C PRO A 2 -18.91 5.11 12.57
N ALA A 3 -19.17 4.82 11.30
CA ALA A 3 -18.37 3.87 10.52
C ALA A 3 -16.89 4.27 10.60
N TYR A 4 -15.98 3.29 10.72
CA TYR A 4 -14.54 3.54 10.92
C TYR A 4 -13.96 4.55 9.93
N THR A 5 -14.35 4.46 8.67
CA THR A 5 -13.92 5.40 7.62
C THR A 5 -14.37 6.84 7.89
N SER A 6 -15.59 7.04 8.40
CA SER A 6 -16.11 8.37 8.72
C SER A 6 -15.34 9.03 9.87
N VAL A 7 -14.84 8.24 10.83
CA VAL A 7 -13.98 8.76 11.92
C VAL A 7 -12.67 9.33 11.37
N LEU A 8 -12.11 8.70 10.33
CA LEU A 8 -10.86 9.13 9.71
C LEU A 8 -11.04 10.19 8.61
N GLN A 9 -12.25 10.37 8.09
CA GLN A 9 -12.59 11.45 7.16
C GLN A 9 -12.64 12.80 7.86
N LYS A 10 -13.18 12.88 9.09
CA LYS A 10 -13.33 14.14 9.81
C LYS A 10 -11.98 14.90 9.98
N PRO A 11 -10.89 14.27 10.43
CA PRO A 11 -9.60 14.95 10.55
C PRO A 11 -9.03 15.50 9.22
N LEU A 12 -9.46 14.97 8.06
CA LEU A 12 -9.06 15.51 6.76
C LEU A 12 -9.62 16.92 6.48
N GLU A 13 -10.62 17.36 7.25
CA GLU A 13 -11.33 18.62 7.05
C GLU A 13 -11.19 19.58 8.24
N THR A 14 -10.59 19.11 9.34
CA THR A 14 -10.52 19.88 10.59
C THR A 14 -9.11 20.13 11.10
N ILE A 15 -8.10 19.45 10.55
CA ILE A 15 -6.69 19.69 10.88
C ILE A 15 -6.13 20.61 9.79
N PHE A 16 -5.51 21.72 10.21
CA PHE A 16 -4.87 22.67 9.31
C PHE A 16 -3.36 22.66 9.58
N TRP A 17 -2.55 22.76 8.53
CA TRP A 17 -1.10 22.61 8.66
C TRP A 17 -0.43 23.87 9.22
N GLU A 18 -1.16 24.99 9.19
CA GLU A 18 -0.80 26.29 9.73
C GLU A 18 -1.01 26.40 11.25
N ASP A 19 -1.71 25.43 11.87
CA ASP A 19 -1.98 25.45 13.30
C ASP A 19 -0.73 25.08 14.12
N ASP A 20 -0.47 25.79 15.22
CA ASP A 20 0.70 25.55 16.09
C ASP A 20 0.76 24.11 16.63
N ASN A 21 -0.39 23.46 16.81
CA ASN A 21 -0.52 22.08 17.30
C ASN A 21 -0.67 21.05 16.16
N PHE A 22 -0.49 21.43 14.89
CA PHE A 22 -0.69 20.58 13.72
C PHE A 22 -0.09 19.18 13.85
N MET A 23 1.19 19.10 14.22
CA MET A 23 1.89 17.83 14.36
C MET A 23 1.36 16.98 15.51
N GLU A 24 0.87 17.60 16.58
CA GLU A 24 0.23 16.89 17.69
C GLU A 24 -1.11 16.28 17.24
N GLU A 25 -1.90 17.03 16.46
CA GLU A 25 -3.17 16.55 15.91
C GLU A 25 -2.97 15.39 14.93
N LEU A 26 -1.99 15.48 14.03
CA LEU A 26 -1.64 14.37 13.15
C LEU A 26 -1.25 13.10 13.92
N LEU A 27 -0.49 13.24 15.00
CA LEU A 27 -0.12 12.11 15.85
C LEU A 27 -1.29 11.57 16.68
N GLN A 28 -2.33 12.38 16.92
CA GLN A 28 -3.59 11.89 17.47
C GLN A 28 -4.37 11.06 16.44
N VAL A 29 -4.36 11.44 15.15
CA VAL A 29 -4.97 10.64 14.08
C VAL A 29 -4.33 9.25 13.99
N VAL A 30 -3.02 9.14 14.20
CA VAL A 30 -2.32 7.84 14.24
C VAL A 30 -2.97 6.86 15.22
N ARG A 31 -3.54 7.35 16.33
CA ARG A 31 -4.22 6.52 17.35
C ARG A 31 -5.64 6.11 16.97
N LEU A 32 -6.20 6.69 15.91
CA LEU A 32 -7.53 6.34 15.39
C LEU A 32 -7.49 5.14 14.44
N PHE A 33 -6.34 4.84 13.82
CA PHE A 33 -6.18 3.65 13.00
C PHE A 33 -6.34 2.41 13.87
N ARG A 34 -7.17 1.50 13.40
CA ARG A 34 -7.56 0.33 14.19
C ARG A 34 -6.62 -0.85 13.91
N PRO A 35 -6.29 -1.66 14.92
CA PRO A 35 -5.61 -2.93 14.71
C PRO A 35 -6.55 -3.93 14.01
N PHE A 36 -5.98 -5.02 13.49
CA PHE A 36 -6.76 -6.10 12.87
C PHE A 36 -7.84 -6.65 13.81
N SER A 37 -7.58 -6.74 15.12
CA SER A 37 -8.55 -7.22 16.12
C SER A 37 -9.86 -6.44 16.15
N ALA A 38 -9.78 -5.12 15.97
CA ALA A 38 -10.95 -4.25 15.89
C ALA A 38 -11.61 -4.37 14.50
N ALA A 39 -10.82 -4.46 13.44
CA ALA A 39 -11.34 -4.63 12.08
C ALA A 39 -12.11 -5.94 11.92
N ILE A 40 -11.56 -7.07 12.39
CA ILE A 40 -12.23 -8.37 12.33
C ILE A 40 -13.47 -8.42 13.24
N THR A 41 -13.50 -7.65 14.33
CA THR A 41 -14.70 -7.51 15.18
C THR A 41 -15.83 -6.82 14.41
N GLU A 42 -15.54 -5.78 13.63
CA GLU A 42 -16.53 -5.15 12.74
C GLU A 42 -17.01 -6.16 11.69
N PHE A 43 -16.07 -6.83 11.01
CA PHE A 43 -16.40 -7.82 10.00
C PHE A 43 -17.35 -8.90 10.52
N ILE A 44 -17.06 -9.56 11.65
CA ILE A 44 -17.95 -10.60 12.17
C ILE A 44 -19.32 -10.05 12.58
N SER A 45 -19.39 -8.79 13.02
CA SER A 45 -20.65 -8.12 13.37
C SER A 45 -21.51 -7.89 12.12
N GLU A 46 -20.88 -7.46 11.02
CA GLU A 46 -21.53 -7.36 9.69
C GLU A 46 -22.00 -8.73 9.18
N HIS A 47 -21.36 -9.82 9.62
CA HIS A 47 -21.65 -11.20 9.22
C HIS A 47 -22.48 -11.98 10.26
N GLY A 48 -23.22 -11.28 11.12
CA GLY A 48 -24.25 -11.88 11.97
C GLY A 48 -23.84 -12.21 13.40
N TYR A 49 -22.65 -11.81 13.85
CA TYR A 49 -22.30 -11.85 15.27
C TYR A 49 -23.15 -10.85 16.07
N GLN A 50 -23.97 -11.35 16.99
CA GLN A 50 -24.86 -10.56 17.86
C GLN A 50 -24.42 -10.55 19.33
N GLY A 51 -23.24 -11.12 19.63
CA GLY A 51 -22.69 -11.18 20.99
C GLY A 51 -22.06 -9.85 21.43
N ASP A 52 -21.58 -9.82 22.67
CA ASP A 52 -20.84 -8.67 23.17
C ASP A 52 -19.47 -8.55 22.49
N THR A 53 -19.23 -7.46 21.76
CA THR A 53 -17.95 -7.18 21.10
C THR A 53 -16.74 -7.10 22.04
N SER A 54 -16.96 -6.94 23.35
CA SER A 54 -15.91 -7.00 24.37
C SER A 54 -15.55 -8.43 24.80
N ASP A 55 -16.44 -9.40 24.56
CA ASP A 55 -16.23 -10.80 24.90
C ASP A 55 -15.37 -11.49 23.83
N ILE A 56 -14.09 -11.67 24.15
CA ILE A 56 -13.13 -12.34 23.27
C ILE A 56 -13.50 -13.81 23.04
N ASP A 57 -13.97 -14.51 24.08
CA ASP A 57 -14.30 -15.93 23.99
C ASP A 57 -15.48 -16.16 23.06
N ALA A 58 -16.53 -15.33 23.15
CA ALA A 58 -17.67 -15.37 22.24
C ALA A 58 -17.28 -15.06 20.79
N LYS A 59 -16.41 -14.06 20.54
CA LYS A 59 -15.92 -13.74 19.19
C LYS A 59 -15.09 -14.88 18.60
N VAL A 60 -14.20 -15.47 19.40
CA VAL A 60 -13.39 -16.63 18.99
C VAL A 60 -14.29 -17.82 18.66
N ALA A 61 -15.29 -18.11 19.49
CA ALA A 61 -16.24 -19.19 19.25
C ALA A 61 -17.03 -18.97 17.96
N PHE A 62 -17.47 -17.73 17.68
CA PHE A 62 -18.17 -17.40 16.45
C PHE A 62 -17.32 -17.62 15.20
N ILE A 63 -16.08 -17.15 15.19
CA ILE A 63 -15.14 -17.39 14.07
C ILE A 63 -14.90 -18.90 13.90
N ARG A 64 -14.65 -19.63 15.00
CA ARG A 64 -14.45 -21.09 14.93
C ARG A 64 -15.68 -21.83 14.42
N ALA A 65 -16.88 -21.37 14.76
CA ALA A 65 -18.11 -21.94 14.26
C ALA A 65 -18.29 -21.71 12.74
N ALA A 66 -17.87 -20.55 12.22
CA ALA A 66 -17.85 -20.29 10.78
C ALA A 66 -16.92 -21.27 10.04
N PHE A 67 -15.69 -21.45 10.55
CA PHE A 67 -14.75 -22.45 10.01
C PHE A 67 -15.32 -23.87 10.07
N ALA A 68 -15.87 -24.29 11.21
CA ALA A 68 -16.48 -25.62 11.35
C ALA A 68 -17.68 -25.82 10.40
N LYS A 69 -18.49 -24.79 10.17
CA LYS A 69 -19.61 -24.83 9.22
C LYS A 69 -19.13 -25.00 7.77
N ALA A 70 -17.95 -24.48 7.45
CA ALA A 70 -17.30 -24.64 6.16
C ALA A 70 -16.45 -25.93 6.05
N ASP A 71 -16.53 -26.84 7.03
CA ASP A 71 -15.72 -28.07 7.13
C ASP A 71 -14.20 -27.78 7.16
N MET A 72 -13.81 -26.70 7.85
CA MET A 72 -12.43 -26.25 7.98
C MET A 72 -11.97 -26.22 9.45
N ASP A 73 -10.68 -26.47 9.66
CA ASP A 73 -10.04 -26.24 10.95
C ASP A 73 -9.70 -24.75 11.11
N ALA A 74 -10.18 -24.15 12.21
CA ALA A 74 -9.85 -22.78 12.54
C ALA A 74 -8.37 -22.62 12.95
N PRO A 75 -7.71 -21.50 12.58
CA PRO A 75 -6.35 -21.20 13.03
C PRO A 75 -6.24 -21.22 14.56
N ARG A 76 -5.09 -21.69 15.06
CA ARG A 76 -4.88 -21.83 16.53
C ARG A 76 -4.83 -20.46 17.20
N GLU A 77 -4.28 -19.50 16.48
CA GLU A 77 -4.01 -18.10 16.84
C GLU A 77 -5.26 -17.20 16.84
N VAL A 78 -6.47 -17.69 16.52
CA VAL A 78 -7.70 -16.85 16.47
C VAL A 78 -7.90 -16.04 17.76
N ARG A 79 -7.58 -16.60 18.92
CA ARG A 79 -7.64 -15.87 20.20
C ARG A 79 -6.57 -14.78 20.28
N GLU A 80 -5.36 -15.08 19.80
CA GLU A 80 -4.19 -14.22 19.85
C GLU A 80 -4.33 -13.00 18.94
N TRP A 81 -5.19 -13.06 17.92
CA TRP A 81 -5.59 -11.89 17.14
C TRP A 81 -6.18 -10.80 18.04
N PHE A 82 -6.97 -11.17 19.05
CA PHE A 82 -7.62 -10.21 19.96
C PHE A 82 -6.78 -9.85 21.17
N THR A 83 -5.99 -10.79 21.71
CA THR A 83 -5.25 -10.58 22.96
C THR A 83 -3.83 -10.05 22.75
N LEU A 84 -3.13 -10.54 21.73
CA LEU A 84 -1.72 -10.22 21.46
C LEU A 84 -1.54 -9.35 20.21
N GLN A 85 -2.63 -9.05 19.51
CA GLN A 85 -2.61 -8.32 18.23
C GLN A 85 -1.63 -8.96 17.23
N GLN A 86 -1.58 -10.31 17.22
CA GLN A 86 -0.63 -11.01 16.36
C GLN A 86 -0.86 -10.67 14.88
N PRO A 87 0.22 -10.46 14.10
CA PRO A 87 0.14 -10.35 12.66
C PRO A 87 -0.49 -11.60 12.04
N ILE A 88 -1.32 -11.40 11.02
CA ILE A 88 -2.00 -12.49 10.33
C ILE A 88 -1.32 -12.74 8.99
N LYS A 89 -1.18 -14.02 8.67
CA LYS A 89 -0.62 -14.47 7.40
C LYS A 89 -1.65 -14.34 6.29
N ARG A 90 -1.17 -14.03 5.09
CA ARG A 90 -1.99 -13.90 3.88
C ARG A 90 -2.87 -15.13 3.60
N ASP A 91 -2.33 -16.34 3.73
CA ASP A 91 -3.12 -17.57 3.54
C ASP A 91 -4.27 -17.69 4.55
N THR A 92 -4.03 -17.29 5.80
CA THR A 92 -5.07 -17.26 6.84
C THR A 92 -6.18 -16.26 6.50
N VAL A 93 -5.86 -15.15 5.82
CA VAL A 93 -6.87 -14.21 5.33
C VAL A 93 -7.78 -14.89 4.30
N PHE A 94 -7.22 -15.60 3.32
CA PHE A 94 -8.04 -16.36 2.36
C PHE A 94 -8.87 -17.44 3.05
N GLN A 95 -8.32 -18.16 4.03
CA GLN A 95 -9.08 -19.13 4.81
C GLN A 95 -10.30 -18.49 5.52
N ILE A 96 -10.17 -17.27 6.04
CA ILE A 96 -11.31 -16.53 6.59
C ILE A 96 -12.35 -16.25 5.49
N CYS A 97 -11.92 -15.81 4.31
CA CYS A 97 -12.85 -15.59 3.19
C CYS A 97 -13.65 -16.85 2.83
N PHE A 98 -12.98 -18.01 2.74
CA PHE A 98 -13.66 -19.29 2.51
C PHE A 98 -14.59 -19.68 3.66
N ALA A 99 -14.14 -19.55 4.91
CA ALA A 99 -14.94 -19.92 6.09
C ALA A 99 -16.23 -19.09 6.22
N PHE A 100 -16.19 -17.84 5.77
CA PHE A 100 -17.35 -16.95 5.74
C PHE A 100 -18.14 -17.01 4.43
N GLY A 101 -17.68 -17.79 3.45
CA GLY A 101 -18.35 -17.96 2.15
C GLY A 101 -18.38 -16.69 1.31
N LEU A 102 -17.33 -15.87 1.40
CA LEU A 102 -17.22 -14.63 0.64
C LEU A 102 -17.04 -14.91 -0.86
N ASP A 103 -17.59 -14.07 -1.72
CA ASP A 103 -17.26 -14.06 -3.15
C ASP A 103 -15.96 -13.27 -3.44
N GLY A 104 -15.58 -13.16 -4.72
CA GLY A 104 -14.37 -12.42 -5.11
C GLY A 104 -14.43 -10.92 -4.78
N GLY A 105 -15.59 -10.27 -4.94
CA GLY A 105 -15.77 -8.85 -4.63
C GLY A 105 -15.78 -8.59 -3.12
N GLU A 106 -16.43 -9.44 -2.35
CA GLU A 106 -16.40 -9.41 -0.89
C GLU A 106 -14.99 -9.69 -0.34
N THR A 107 -14.25 -10.59 -1.00
CA THR A 107 -12.84 -10.84 -0.69
C THR A 107 -11.98 -9.62 -0.97
N ASP A 108 -12.16 -8.95 -2.12
CA ASP A 108 -11.49 -7.68 -2.43
C ASP A 108 -11.73 -6.63 -1.33
N GLU A 109 -12.99 -6.53 -0.90
CA GLU A 109 -13.39 -5.61 0.16
C GLU A 109 -12.81 -5.97 1.53
N PHE A 110 -12.74 -7.26 1.86
CA PHE A 110 -12.10 -7.76 3.08
C PHE A 110 -10.61 -7.37 3.12
N PHE A 111 -9.88 -7.61 2.03
CA PHE A 111 -8.48 -7.23 1.94
C PHE A 111 -8.29 -5.72 2.07
N ARG A 112 -9.17 -4.93 1.44
CA ARG A 112 -9.10 -3.47 1.43
C ARG A 112 -9.41 -2.85 2.79
N ARG A 113 -10.45 -3.30 3.50
CA ARG A 113 -10.96 -2.66 4.74
C ARG A 113 -10.55 -3.34 6.04
N ILE A 114 -10.35 -4.65 6.02
CA ILE A 114 -10.12 -5.46 7.21
C ILE A 114 -8.64 -5.81 7.33
N PHE A 115 -8.03 -6.35 6.28
CA PHE A 115 -6.60 -6.67 6.28
C PHE A 115 -5.73 -5.43 6.05
N THR A 116 -6.13 -4.51 5.16
CA THR A 116 -5.54 -3.18 4.88
C THR A 116 -4.07 -3.14 4.48
N ARG A 117 -3.40 -4.28 4.33
CA ARG A 117 -1.93 -4.39 4.18
C ARG A 117 -1.45 -4.75 2.79
N GLU A 118 -2.25 -5.47 2.01
CA GLU A 118 -1.84 -5.98 0.69
C GLU A 118 -3.05 -6.03 -0.24
N ARG A 119 -2.79 -6.24 -1.53
CA ARG A 119 -3.86 -6.54 -2.51
C ARG A 119 -4.56 -7.86 -2.19
N SER A 120 -5.76 -8.04 -2.75
CA SER A 120 -6.58 -9.24 -2.64
C SER A 120 -6.00 -10.42 -3.40
N PHE A 121 -6.31 -10.64 -4.67
CA PHE A 121 -5.81 -11.77 -5.44
C PHE A 121 -4.57 -11.41 -6.24
N ASN A 122 -3.62 -12.32 -6.22
CA ASN A 122 -2.48 -12.33 -7.11
C ASN A 122 -2.53 -13.56 -8.02
N CYS A 123 -3.26 -13.46 -9.12
CA CYS A 123 -3.42 -14.59 -10.03
C CYS A 123 -2.13 -14.97 -10.81
N HIS A 124 -1.00 -14.29 -10.58
CA HIS A 124 0.33 -14.80 -10.98
C HIS A 124 0.88 -15.84 -10.00
N GLN A 125 0.24 -16.04 -8.86
CA GLN A 125 0.50 -17.15 -7.95
C GLN A 125 -0.59 -18.19 -8.16
N MET A 126 -0.17 -19.39 -8.52
CA MET A 126 -1.08 -20.51 -8.79
C MET A 126 -2.08 -20.72 -7.64
N PRO A 127 -1.67 -20.73 -6.35
CA PRO A 127 -2.63 -20.86 -5.25
C PRO A 127 -3.72 -19.79 -5.24
N GLU A 128 -3.36 -18.53 -5.49
CA GLU A 128 -4.30 -17.42 -5.45
C GLU A 128 -5.19 -17.33 -6.71
N ALA A 129 -4.71 -17.81 -7.86
CA ALA A 129 -5.55 -18.01 -9.04
C ALA A 129 -6.63 -19.07 -8.79
N ILE A 130 -6.27 -20.16 -8.10
CA ILE A 130 -7.22 -21.19 -7.65
C ILE A 130 -8.21 -20.59 -6.65
N TYR A 131 -7.74 -19.84 -5.64
CA TYR A 131 -8.64 -19.19 -4.68
C TYR A 131 -9.62 -18.22 -5.36
N TYR A 132 -9.14 -17.42 -6.31
CA TYR A 132 -9.98 -16.51 -7.09
C TYR A 132 -11.10 -17.26 -7.82
N PHE A 133 -10.76 -18.33 -8.53
CA PHE A 133 -11.76 -19.13 -9.24
C PHE A 133 -12.74 -19.78 -8.27
N CYS A 134 -12.25 -20.39 -7.19
CA CYS A 134 -13.09 -21.10 -6.22
C CYS A 134 -14.09 -20.17 -5.54
N LEU A 135 -13.65 -19.01 -5.02
CA LEU A 135 -14.54 -18.06 -4.33
C LEU A 135 -15.60 -17.48 -5.27
N ASN A 136 -15.25 -17.17 -6.53
CA ASN A 136 -16.21 -16.65 -7.51
C ASN A 136 -17.21 -17.71 -8.01
N ASN A 137 -16.91 -19.01 -7.86
CA ASN A 137 -17.78 -20.11 -8.28
C ASN A 137 -18.41 -20.88 -7.11
N GLY A 138 -18.32 -20.36 -5.88
CA GLY A 138 -18.91 -20.98 -4.70
C GLY A 138 -18.29 -22.34 -4.32
N LEU A 139 -17.04 -22.59 -4.71
CA LEU A 139 -16.30 -23.79 -4.36
C LEU A 139 -15.67 -23.67 -2.97
N THR A 140 -15.51 -24.80 -2.29
CA THR A 140 -15.03 -24.86 -0.90
C THR A 140 -13.52 -24.74 -0.78
N TRP A 141 -13.02 -24.53 0.44
CA TRP A 141 -11.58 -24.61 0.73
C TRP A 141 -11.01 -25.99 0.38
N THR A 142 -11.74 -27.06 0.67
CA THR A 142 -11.36 -28.43 0.31
C THR A 142 -11.20 -28.58 -1.19
N ASP A 143 -12.14 -28.03 -1.98
CA ASP A 143 -12.01 -28.03 -3.44
C ASP A 143 -10.75 -27.30 -3.91
N ALA A 144 -10.43 -26.16 -3.32
CA ALA A 144 -9.21 -25.41 -3.64
C ALA A 144 -7.94 -26.24 -3.33
N MET A 145 -7.93 -26.99 -2.22
CA MET A 145 -6.81 -27.87 -1.84
C MET A 145 -6.69 -29.10 -2.76
N ASP A 146 -7.82 -29.66 -3.18
CA ASP A 146 -7.87 -30.79 -4.11
C ASP A 146 -7.35 -30.39 -5.50
N ILE A 147 -7.75 -29.21 -5.98
CA ILE A 147 -7.23 -28.63 -7.23
C ILE A 147 -5.73 -28.37 -7.11
N GLN A 148 -5.29 -27.74 -6.02
CA GLN A 148 -3.86 -27.49 -5.76
C GLN A 148 -3.02 -28.76 -5.75
N SER A 149 -3.55 -29.87 -5.21
CA SER A 149 -2.87 -31.16 -5.20
C SER A 149 -2.81 -31.83 -6.58
N SER A 150 -3.70 -31.42 -7.49
CA SER A 150 -3.82 -31.94 -8.86
C SER A 150 -2.98 -31.17 -9.88
N VAL A 151 -2.33 -30.08 -9.49
CA VAL A 151 -1.51 -29.24 -10.38
C VAL A 151 -0.09 -29.07 -9.83
N PRO A 152 0.93 -28.91 -10.69
CA PRO A 152 2.27 -28.55 -10.24
C PRO A 152 2.26 -27.11 -9.68
N LEU A 153 2.43 -26.98 -8.37
CA LEU A 153 2.36 -25.71 -7.64
C LEU A 153 3.49 -24.72 -7.96
N SER A 154 4.53 -25.16 -8.67
CA SER A 154 5.67 -24.34 -9.06
C SER A 154 5.80 -24.29 -10.59
N GLY A 155 5.71 -23.08 -11.14
CA GLY A 155 6.03 -22.80 -12.54
C GLY A 155 7.48 -23.16 -12.87
N LYS A 156 7.76 -23.47 -14.15
CA LYS A 156 9.13 -23.56 -14.64
C LYS A 156 9.78 -22.18 -14.58
N GLU A 157 11.11 -22.13 -14.36
CA GLU A 157 11.85 -20.85 -14.47
C GLU A 157 11.57 -20.21 -15.83
N LYS A 158 11.29 -18.90 -15.83
CA LYS A 158 10.98 -18.14 -17.07
C LYS A 158 12.12 -18.28 -18.07
N THR A 159 11.89 -19.01 -19.15
CA THR A 159 12.72 -18.95 -20.36
C THR A 159 12.16 -17.87 -21.27
N ASN A 160 12.67 -16.63 -21.19
CA ASN A 160 12.44 -15.53 -22.15
C ASN A 160 11.05 -15.52 -22.83
N GLY A 161 9.98 -15.62 -22.03
CA GLY A 161 8.60 -15.70 -22.50
C GLY A 161 7.88 -14.36 -22.39
N ASP A 162 6.84 -14.19 -23.21
CA ASP A 162 6.01 -12.99 -23.30
C ASP A 162 5.48 -12.51 -21.93
N ILE A 163 5.33 -11.20 -21.80
CA ILE A 163 4.76 -10.55 -20.62
C ILE A 163 3.29 -10.97 -20.48
N VAL A 164 2.96 -11.66 -19.39
CA VAL A 164 1.57 -12.00 -19.03
C VAL A 164 1.05 -10.93 -18.07
N TYR A 165 -0.12 -10.35 -18.37
CA TYR A 165 -0.76 -9.34 -17.53
C TYR A 165 -1.71 -10.00 -16.52
N THR A 166 -1.83 -9.46 -15.30
CA THR A 166 -2.79 -9.99 -14.30
C THR A 166 -4.22 -9.96 -14.84
N GLY A 167 -4.58 -8.90 -15.58
CA GLY A 167 -5.89 -8.78 -16.20
C GLY A 167 -6.19 -9.84 -17.26
N SER A 168 -5.17 -10.34 -17.99
CA SER A 168 -5.39 -11.42 -18.97
C SER A 168 -5.66 -12.74 -18.27
N ILE A 169 -4.93 -13.04 -17.18
CA ILE A 169 -5.18 -14.24 -16.37
C ILE A 169 -6.61 -14.19 -15.79
N ILE A 170 -7.01 -13.06 -15.20
CA ILE A 170 -8.36 -12.90 -14.62
C ILE A 170 -9.44 -13.07 -15.69
N ALA A 171 -9.27 -12.46 -16.87
CA ALA A 171 -10.23 -12.59 -17.96
C ALA A 171 -10.37 -14.04 -18.46
N GLU A 172 -9.27 -14.79 -18.52
CA GLU A 172 -9.29 -16.21 -18.85
C GLU A 172 -9.98 -17.03 -17.76
N LEU A 173 -9.64 -16.80 -16.48
CA LEU A 173 -10.26 -17.48 -15.33
C LEU A 173 -11.79 -17.28 -15.29
N ASN A 174 -12.27 -16.08 -15.62
CA ASN A 174 -13.70 -15.76 -15.65
C ASN A 174 -14.48 -16.50 -16.75
N ASN A 175 -13.81 -17.08 -17.76
CA ASN A 175 -14.46 -17.83 -18.84
C ASN A 175 -14.56 -19.33 -18.56
N LEU A 176 -13.84 -19.83 -17.56
CA LEU A 176 -13.85 -21.25 -17.17
C LEU A 176 -15.18 -21.61 -16.51
N GLN A 177 -15.73 -22.80 -16.80
CA GLN A 177 -17.05 -23.18 -16.33
C GLN A 177 -17.01 -24.04 -15.06
N ASP A 178 -16.01 -24.91 -14.94
CA ASP A 178 -15.93 -25.88 -13.85
C ASP A 178 -14.49 -26.19 -13.40
N LYS A 179 -14.38 -27.15 -12.46
CA LYS A 179 -13.10 -27.55 -11.85
C LYS A 179 -12.17 -28.22 -12.86
N ASP A 180 -12.72 -29.00 -13.79
CA ASP A 180 -11.93 -29.75 -14.76
C ASP A 180 -11.35 -28.78 -15.81
N ASP A 181 -12.16 -27.81 -16.25
CA ASP A 181 -11.73 -26.69 -17.08
C ASP A 181 -10.56 -25.93 -16.43
N LEU A 182 -10.68 -25.62 -15.13
CA LEU A 182 -9.61 -24.96 -14.39
C LEU A 182 -8.34 -25.82 -14.33
N ILE A 183 -8.43 -27.09 -13.96
CA ILE A 183 -7.25 -27.96 -13.86
C ILE A 183 -6.55 -28.08 -15.21
N HIS A 184 -7.30 -28.23 -16.31
CA HIS A 184 -6.75 -28.27 -17.66
C HIS A 184 -6.05 -26.95 -17.99
N TRP A 185 -6.72 -25.82 -17.74
CA TRP A 185 -6.18 -24.50 -18.01
C TRP A 185 -4.89 -24.23 -17.20
N LEU A 186 -4.86 -24.57 -15.90
CA LEU A 186 -3.68 -24.37 -15.06
C LEU A 186 -2.47 -25.18 -15.57
N ASN A 187 -2.70 -26.43 -15.99
CA ASN A 187 -1.65 -27.30 -16.54
C ASN A 187 -1.10 -26.80 -17.88
N ASP A 188 -1.98 -26.30 -18.76
CA ASP A 188 -1.58 -25.73 -20.05
C ASP A 188 -0.84 -24.39 -19.90
N ASN A 189 -1.08 -23.67 -18.80
CA ASN A 189 -0.61 -22.31 -18.58
C ASN A 189 0.39 -22.19 -17.42
N ILE A 190 1.06 -23.28 -17.03
CA ILE A 190 2.06 -23.29 -15.94
C ILE A 190 3.09 -22.15 -16.07
N ASP A 191 3.51 -21.84 -17.29
CA ASP A 191 4.52 -20.81 -17.56
C ASP A 191 4.02 -19.38 -17.25
N LYS A 192 2.69 -19.16 -17.16
CA LYS A 192 2.10 -17.88 -16.75
C LYS A 192 2.33 -17.54 -15.27
N PHE A 193 2.67 -18.54 -14.44
CA PHE A 193 2.80 -18.38 -12.98
C PHE A 193 4.24 -18.10 -12.50
N ALA A 194 5.18 -17.93 -13.43
CA ALA A 194 6.57 -17.58 -13.15
C ALA A 194 6.76 -16.04 -13.06
N GLY A 195 6.11 -15.40 -12.08
CA GLY A 195 6.22 -13.95 -11.77
C GLY A 195 5.59 -13.00 -12.81
N SER A 196 4.94 -11.89 -12.46
CA SER A 196 5.55 -10.71 -11.82
C SER A 196 4.59 -9.50 -11.85
N ASN A 197 4.92 -8.45 -11.10
CA ASN A 197 4.27 -7.12 -11.13
C ASN A 197 4.70 -6.28 -12.35
N VAL A 198 4.67 -6.83 -13.57
CA VAL A 198 5.27 -6.17 -14.76
C VAL A 198 4.74 -4.75 -14.95
N THR A 199 3.42 -4.58 -15.01
CA THR A 199 2.79 -3.27 -15.21
C THR A 199 3.15 -2.29 -14.11
N ALA A 200 3.21 -2.73 -12.86
CA ALA A 200 3.59 -1.89 -11.74
C ALA A 200 5.07 -1.47 -11.85
N TYR A 201 5.95 -2.39 -12.19
CA TYR A 201 7.39 -2.15 -12.31
C TYR A 201 7.68 -1.21 -13.48
N GLU A 202 7.05 -1.42 -14.62
CA GLU A 202 7.14 -0.52 -15.78
C GLU A 202 6.60 0.86 -15.45
N THR A 203 5.46 0.95 -14.76
CA THR A 203 4.90 2.22 -14.32
C THR A 203 5.85 2.95 -13.37
N ILE A 204 6.40 2.26 -12.37
CA ILE A 204 7.39 2.82 -11.44
C ILE A 204 8.64 3.27 -12.19
N ARG A 205 9.20 2.44 -13.08
CA ARG A 205 10.41 2.77 -13.86
C ARG A 205 10.19 4.03 -14.71
N ARG A 206 9.05 4.13 -15.39
CA ARG A 206 8.71 5.29 -16.20
C ARG A 206 8.59 6.57 -15.35
N LEU A 207 7.85 6.50 -14.25
CA LEU A 207 7.71 7.63 -13.32
C LEU A 207 9.07 8.00 -12.72
N TRP A 208 9.86 7.00 -12.34
CA TRP A 208 11.17 7.20 -11.75
C TRP A 208 12.16 7.87 -12.71
N GLU A 209 12.18 7.47 -13.98
CA GLU A 209 13.01 8.09 -15.01
C GLU A 209 12.61 9.55 -15.22
N GLU A 210 11.31 9.84 -15.26
CA GLU A 210 10.82 11.21 -15.37
C GLU A 210 11.19 12.06 -14.15
N VAL A 211 11.10 11.49 -12.96
CA VAL A 211 11.39 12.18 -11.70
C VAL A 211 12.89 12.44 -11.54
N SER A 212 13.70 11.42 -11.77
CA SER A 212 15.11 11.38 -11.38
C SER A 212 16.09 11.49 -12.55
N GLY A 213 15.65 11.51 -13.81
CA GLY A 213 16.52 11.63 -14.99
C GLY A 213 17.37 12.92 -15.01
N PRO A 214 18.31 13.06 -15.97
CA PRO A 214 19.28 14.16 -16.01
C PRO A 214 18.69 15.57 -15.87
N ASP A 215 17.57 15.82 -16.55
CA ASP A 215 16.75 17.03 -16.45
C ASP A 215 15.31 16.68 -15.98
N GLY A 216 15.20 15.66 -15.12
CA GLY A 216 13.93 15.18 -14.57
C GLY A 216 13.26 16.19 -13.66
N LEU A 217 12.05 15.86 -13.21
CA LEU A 217 11.18 16.75 -12.44
C LEU A 217 11.85 17.32 -11.19
N LEU A 218 12.70 16.54 -10.50
CA LEU A 218 13.44 17.02 -9.32
C LEU A 218 14.40 18.17 -9.64
N ILE A 219 15.04 18.12 -10.81
CA ILE A 219 15.99 19.15 -11.24
C ILE A 219 15.24 20.39 -11.73
N GLN A 220 14.15 20.20 -12.48
CA GLN A 220 13.29 21.29 -12.94
C GLN A 220 12.66 22.04 -11.77
N GLU A 221 12.10 21.30 -10.79
CA GLU A 221 11.51 21.86 -9.58
C GLU A 221 12.51 22.73 -8.85
N ARG A 222 13.68 22.18 -8.52
CA ARG A 222 14.72 22.90 -7.79
C ARG A 222 15.21 24.17 -8.48
N LYS A 223 15.14 24.24 -9.82
CA LYS A 223 15.53 25.43 -10.59
C LYS A 223 14.45 26.52 -10.57
N SER A 224 13.19 26.14 -10.46
CA SER A 224 12.05 27.00 -10.83
C SER A 224 11.15 27.35 -9.66
N LEU A 225 11.17 26.55 -8.59
CA LEU A 225 10.28 26.68 -7.45
C LEU A 225 11.06 26.85 -6.15
N PRO A 226 10.55 27.67 -5.22
CA PRO A 226 11.17 27.84 -3.90
C PRO A 226 11.07 26.53 -3.11
N SER A 227 12.16 26.16 -2.45
CA SER A 227 12.20 25.01 -1.54
C SER A 227 11.69 25.40 -0.15
N ILE A 228 11.09 24.47 0.60
CA ILE A 228 10.76 24.66 2.02
C ILE A 228 11.98 25.01 2.88
N HIS A 229 13.17 24.70 2.35
CA HIS A 229 14.46 24.99 2.96
C HIS A 229 15.05 26.35 2.58
N ASP A 230 14.39 27.14 1.74
CA ASP A 230 14.96 28.41 1.25
C ASP A 230 14.88 29.54 2.30
N ASP A 231 14.30 29.28 3.47
CA ASP A 231 14.28 30.19 4.60
C ASP A 231 15.68 30.44 5.19
N ALA A 232 15.97 31.70 5.52
CA ALA A 232 17.28 32.14 6.02
C ALA A 232 17.74 31.41 7.30
N ALA A 233 16.81 30.82 8.06
CA ALA A 233 17.09 30.04 9.27
C ALA A 233 17.71 28.66 8.97
N ALA A 234 17.62 28.16 7.73
CA ALA A 234 17.88 26.76 7.42
C ALA A 234 19.37 26.40 7.20
N GLY A 235 20.29 27.36 7.15
CA GLY A 235 21.74 27.15 7.00
C GLY A 235 22.17 26.58 5.63
N GLU A 236 23.45 26.22 5.45
CA GLU A 236 23.94 25.63 4.19
C GLU A 236 23.44 24.19 3.99
N LYS A 237 22.35 24.02 3.22
CA LYS A 237 21.74 22.73 2.90
C LYS A 237 22.46 21.96 1.78
N SER A 238 22.10 20.69 1.64
CA SER A 238 22.67 19.79 0.63
C SER A 238 22.26 20.16 -0.81
N LYS A 239 23.26 20.19 -1.72
CA LYS A 239 23.04 20.40 -3.15
C LYS A 239 22.66 19.09 -3.83
N LEU A 240 21.51 19.06 -4.49
CA LEU A 240 21.08 17.98 -5.37
C LEU A 240 21.93 18.04 -6.62
N ARG A 241 22.52 16.91 -6.98
CA ARG A 241 23.39 16.79 -8.14
C ARG A 241 22.81 15.76 -9.08
N SER A 242 22.84 16.09 -10.36
CA SER A 242 22.48 15.20 -11.47
C SER A 242 23.73 14.92 -12.31
N ASN A 243 23.81 13.72 -12.88
CA ASN A 243 24.83 13.35 -13.86
C ASN A 243 24.14 12.85 -15.15
N ALA A 244 24.90 12.25 -16.07
CA ALA A 244 24.35 11.71 -17.31
C ALA A 244 23.29 10.60 -17.12
N SER A 245 23.25 9.94 -15.95
CA SER A 245 22.24 8.95 -15.57
C SER A 245 21.19 9.51 -14.60
N GLY A 246 21.12 10.84 -14.43
CA GLY A 246 20.19 11.48 -13.52
C GLY A 246 20.70 11.67 -12.09
N VAL A 247 19.75 11.86 -11.19
CA VAL A 247 19.94 12.01 -9.75
C VAL A 247 20.13 10.61 -9.13
N ARG A 248 21.13 10.46 -8.26
CA ARG A 248 21.37 9.19 -7.55
C ARG A 248 20.14 8.77 -6.75
N SER A 249 19.82 7.49 -6.70
CA SER A 249 18.56 7.02 -6.13
C SER A 249 18.32 7.44 -4.68
N TYR A 250 19.36 7.45 -3.86
CA TYR A 250 19.27 7.95 -2.49
C TYR A 250 18.93 9.44 -2.43
N ASP A 251 19.56 10.25 -3.28
CA ASP A 251 19.38 11.70 -3.30
C ASP A 251 18.01 12.05 -3.91
N ALA A 252 17.55 11.29 -4.91
CA ALA A 252 16.23 11.43 -5.49
C ALA A 252 15.13 11.09 -4.48
N TYR A 253 15.29 9.97 -3.76
CA TYR A 253 14.38 9.56 -2.69
C TYR A 253 14.22 10.64 -1.61
N LEU A 254 15.34 11.16 -1.09
CA LEU A 254 15.29 12.23 -0.09
C LEU A 254 14.70 13.51 -0.66
N ALA A 255 14.96 13.85 -1.93
CA ALA A 255 14.46 15.06 -2.55
C ALA A 255 12.94 15.00 -2.85
N ILE A 256 12.37 13.83 -3.14
CA ILE A 256 10.90 13.64 -3.22
C ILE A 256 10.25 14.03 -1.89
N LEU A 257 10.81 13.57 -0.78
CA LEU A 257 10.35 13.91 0.58
C LEU A 257 10.85 15.30 1.06
N GLN A 258 11.69 15.96 0.26
CA GLN A 258 12.40 17.19 0.59
C GLN A 258 13.10 17.14 1.97
N LEU A 259 13.76 16.02 2.28
CA LEU A 259 14.56 15.85 3.49
C LEU A 259 16.03 16.24 3.25
N ASP A 260 16.62 17.07 4.11
CA ASP A 260 18.03 17.43 3.95
C ASP A 260 18.96 16.25 4.28
N LYS A 261 19.87 15.95 3.35
CA LYS A 261 20.80 14.84 3.46
C LYS A 261 21.77 14.97 4.64
N LYS A 262 22.18 16.18 5.04
CA LYS A 262 23.07 16.35 6.19
C LYS A 262 22.31 16.09 7.49
N GLU A 263 21.06 16.53 7.57
CA GLU A 263 20.19 16.28 8.72
C GLU A 263 19.84 14.80 8.88
N VAL A 264 19.44 14.13 7.81
CA VAL A 264 19.20 12.67 7.84
C VAL A 264 20.44 11.89 8.29
N LYS A 265 21.65 12.34 7.92
CA LYS A 265 22.90 11.72 8.41
C LYS A 265 23.14 11.90 9.91
N ARG A 266 22.54 12.91 10.55
CA ARG A 266 22.64 13.12 12.00
C ARG A 266 21.83 12.10 12.80
N LEU A 267 20.92 11.36 12.17
CA LEU A 267 20.15 10.30 12.83
C LEU A 267 21.00 9.11 13.28
N ALA A 268 22.32 9.10 12.99
CA ALA A 268 23.27 8.04 13.37
C ALA A 268 22.84 6.63 12.92
N THR A 269 22.03 6.52 11.88
CA THR A 269 21.58 5.26 11.25
C THR A 269 22.36 4.96 9.97
N ASP A 270 22.11 3.79 9.35
CA ASP A 270 22.61 3.38 8.04
C ASP A 270 22.02 4.21 6.88
N ARG A 271 22.04 5.55 7.01
CA ARG A 271 21.47 6.51 6.05
C ARG A 271 19.99 6.25 5.78
N SER A 272 19.27 5.74 6.77
CA SER A 272 17.84 5.45 6.68
C SER A 272 17.03 6.52 7.43
N ILE A 273 15.79 6.71 6.99
CA ILE A 273 14.83 7.56 7.72
C ILE A 273 14.05 6.78 8.77
N LYS A 274 14.50 5.57 9.15
CA LYS A 274 13.78 4.68 10.07
C LYS A 274 13.35 5.38 11.39
N PRO A 275 14.19 6.20 12.06
CA PRO A 275 13.77 6.91 13.26
C PRO A 275 12.58 7.87 13.05
N ILE A 276 12.43 8.40 11.84
CA ILE A 276 11.28 9.24 11.46
C ILE A 276 10.03 8.37 11.32
N LEU A 277 10.17 7.21 10.66
CA LEU A 277 9.07 6.28 10.42
C LEU A 277 8.52 5.71 11.73
N GLU A 278 9.34 5.48 12.75
CA GLU A 278 8.92 4.97 14.07
C GLU A 278 7.87 5.85 14.78
N ARG A 279 7.63 7.08 14.31
CA ARG A 279 6.55 7.95 14.78
C ARG A 279 5.19 7.70 14.10
N LEU A 280 5.16 6.92 13.03
CA LEU A 280 3.95 6.60 12.27
C LEU A 280 3.27 5.33 12.80
N HIS A 281 2.06 5.06 12.31
CA HIS A 281 1.41 3.77 12.56
C HIS A 281 2.19 2.61 11.91
N ASP A 282 2.27 1.44 12.56
CA ASP A 282 3.05 0.28 12.09
C ASP A 282 2.75 -0.12 10.63
N ASN A 283 1.47 -0.13 10.22
CA ASN A 283 1.09 -0.40 8.83
C ASN A 283 1.60 0.66 7.83
N ALA A 284 1.83 1.90 8.25
CA ALA A 284 2.48 2.90 7.40
C ALA A 284 3.99 2.66 7.32
N GLN A 285 4.62 2.25 8.42
CA GLN A 285 6.05 1.94 8.50
C GLN A 285 6.44 0.70 7.70
N ASP A 286 5.63 -0.35 7.78
CA ASP A 286 5.91 -1.62 7.14
C ASP A 286 6.04 -1.44 5.62
N SER A 287 7.07 -2.02 5.02
CA SER A 287 7.31 -1.88 3.57
C SER A 287 7.35 -0.44 3.03
N PHE A 288 7.63 0.58 3.88
CA PHE A 288 7.72 1.98 3.45
C PHE A 288 8.72 2.16 2.27
N PRO A 289 8.47 3.06 1.32
CA PRO A 289 9.38 3.33 0.20
C PRO A 289 10.80 3.65 0.68
N ASP A 290 11.79 2.92 0.18
CA ASP A 290 13.19 3.12 0.52
C ASP A 290 14.11 2.92 -0.70
N ARG A 291 15.36 3.37 -0.56
CA ARG A 291 16.39 3.29 -1.62
C ARG A 291 16.58 1.86 -2.14
N GLN A 292 16.62 0.87 -1.25
CA GLN A 292 16.87 -0.51 -1.66
C GLN A 292 15.68 -1.05 -2.46
N GLY A 293 14.46 -0.76 -2.02
CA GLY A 293 13.22 -1.09 -2.69
C GLY A 293 13.17 -0.58 -4.12
N ILE A 294 13.43 0.71 -4.33
CA ILE A 294 13.42 1.26 -5.69
C ILE A 294 14.52 0.66 -6.56
N GLU A 295 15.74 0.49 -6.03
CA GLU A 295 16.84 -0.12 -6.78
C GLU A 295 16.53 -1.57 -7.22
N LEU A 296 15.89 -2.36 -6.36
CA LEU A 296 15.42 -3.71 -6.70
C LEU A 296 14.36 -3.67 -7.82
N ILE A 297 13.36 -2.79 -7.72
CA ILE A 297 12.30 -2.63 -8.73
C ILE A 297 12.91 -2.22 -10.09
N LEU A 298 13.84 -1.27 -10.09
CA LEU A 298 14.54 -0.81 -11.30
C LEU A 298 15.31 -1.95 -11.98
N ARG A 299 15.94 -2.84 -11.20
CA ARG A 299 16.63 -4.04 -11.71
C ARG A 299 15.68 -5.19 -12.08
N GLY A 300 14.39 -5.10 -11.74
CA GLY A 300 13.42 -6.16 -12.00
C GLY A 300 13.46 -7.29 -10.99
N GLU A 301 14.09 -7.07 -9.84
CA GLU A 301 14.14 -8.03 -8.75
C GLU A 301 12.82 -8.07 -7.98
N ILE A 302 12.52 -9.21 -7.35
CA ILE A 302 11.28 -9.42 -6.60
C ILE A 302 11.31 -8.57 -5.32
N VAL A 303 10.22 -7.83 -5.11
CA VAL A 303 10.00 -6.99 -3.93
C VAL A 303 8.58 -7.26 -3.40
N SER A 304 8.34 -7.06 -2.10
CA SER A 304 7.01 -7.23 -1.50
C SER A 304 5.97 -6.36 -2.22
N TYR A 305 4.75 -6.90 -2.37
CA TYR A 305 3.64 -6.21 -3.04
C TYR A 305 3.34 -4.86 -2.39
N GLU A 306 3.35 -4.79 -1.06
CA GLU A 306 3.07 -3.56 -0.37
C GLU A 306 4.14 -2.49 -0.62
N ARG A 307 5.41 -2.87 -0.72
CA ARG A 307 6.46 -1.92 -1.07
C ARG A 307 6.31 -1.38 -2.49
N VAL A 308 5.91 -2.23 -3.44
CA VAL A 308 5.62 -1.82 -4.83
C VAL A 308 4.41 -0.87 -4.86
N ARG A 309 3.33 -1.21 -4.15
CA ARG A 309 2.13 -0.37 -4.00
C ARG A 309 2.49 1.01 -3.44
N LYS A 310 3.23 1.05 -2.33
CA LYS A 310 3.63 2.31 -1.69
C LYS A 310 4.53 3.16 -2.58
N TRP A 311 5.40 2.55 -3.38
CA TRP A 311 6.19 3.26 -4.41
C TRP A 311 5.31 3.85 -5.52
N LEU A 312 4.30 3.11 -6.00
CA LEU A 312 3.32 3.64 -6.95
C LEU A 312 2.59 4.85 -6.38
N VAL A 313 2.06 4.75 -5.16
CA VAL A 313 1.36 5.87 -4.49
C VAL A 313 2.27 7.09 -4.34
N LEU A 314 3.50 6.91 -3.83
CA LEU A 314 4.45 8.01 -3.63
C LEU A 314 4.80 8.71 -4.94
N LEU A 315 5.18 7.94 -5.98
CA LEU A 315 5.61 8.50 -7.25
C LEU A 315 4.48 9.13 -8.03
N THR A 316 3.28 8.55 -8.00
CA THR A 316 2.12 9.12 -8.69
C THR A 316 1.69 10.44 -8.05
N PHE A 317 1.63 10.50 -6.71
CA PHE A 317 1.37 11.75 -5.98
C PHE A 317 2.41 12.82 -6.31
N TYR A 318 3.70 12.49 -6.13
CA TYR A 318 4.79 13.44 -6.38
C TYR A 318 4.76 13.96 -7.84
N THR A 319 4.68 13.04 -8.81
CA THR A 319 4.71 13.39 -10.24
C THR A 319 3.52 14.26 -10.63
N TYR A 320 2.32 13.98 -10.09
CA TYR A 320 1.13 14.77 -10.36
C TYR A 320 1.32 16.22 -9.88
N TRP A 321 1.67 16.39 -8.61
CA TRP A 321 1.75 17.72 -8.01
C TRP A 321 2.95 18.52 -8.49
N VAL A 322 4.12 17.90 -8.71
CA VAL A 322 5.30 18.64 -9.18
C VAL A 322 5.13 19.14 -10.62
N ARG A 323 4.52 18.34 -11.51
CA ARG A 323 4.22 18.79 -12.89
C ARG A 323 3.28 20.00 -12.87
N LYS A 324 2.27 19.94 -12.01
CA LYS A 324 1.33 21.02 -11.84
C LYS A 324 2.01 22.27 -11.29
N ALA A 325 2.86 22.10 -10.27
CA ALA A 325 3.57 23.21 -9.66
C ALA A 325 4.52 23.88 -10.66
N LEU A 326 5.25 23.09 -11.44
CA LEU A 326 6.11 23.58 -12.52
C LEU A 326 5.32 24.33 -13.60
N SER A 327 4.12 23.86 -13.94
CA SER A 327 3.27 24.52 -14.92
C SER A 327 2.69 25.85 -14.42
N LYS A 328 2.43 25.98 -13.12
CA LYS A 328 1.85 27.20 -12.51
C LYS A 328 2.91 28.18 -12.00
N GLY A 329 4.09 27.70 -11.63
CA GLY A 329 5.11 28.46 -10.93
C GLY A 329 4.91 28.56 -9.41
N ASN A 330 3.99 27.79 -8.82
CA ASN A 330 3.76 27.73 -7.36
C ASN A 330 3.19 26.35 -6.96
N TYR A 331 3.09 26.05 -5.66
CA TYR A 331 2.59 24.76 -5.16
C TYR A 331 1.06 24.69 -4.99
N GLU A 332 0.34 25.78 -5.29
CA GLU A 332 -1.09 25.91 -5.01
C GLU A 332 -1.96 24.96 -5.85
N ALA A 333 -2.80 24.20 -5.16
CA ALA A 333 -3.89 23.46 -5.75
C ALA A 333 -4.98 24.42 -6.28
N GLY A 334 -5.61 24.04 -7.38
CA GLY A 334 -6.84 24.67 -7.86
C GLY A 334 -8.06 23.78 -7.60
N SER A 335 -9.24 24.31 -7.92
CA SER A 335 -10.51 23.61 -7.75
C SER A 335 -10.53 22.25 -8.47
N GLY A 336 -10.87 21.19 -7.73
CA GLY A 336 -10.98 19.81 -8.21
C GLY A 336 -9.65 19.11 -8.51
N ASP A 337 -8.51 19.72 -8.19
CA ASP A 337 -7.19 19.08 -8.39
C ASP A 337 -6.95 17.92 -7.43
N ALA A 338 -7.44 18.03 -6.19
CA ALA A 338 -7.41 16.95 -5.23
C ALA A 338 -8.07 15.68 -5.80
N ASP A 339 -9.32 15.79 -6.28
CA ASP A 339 -10.07 14.67 -6.84
C ASP A 339 -9.39 14.08 -8.08
N ARG A 340 -8.84 14.94 -8.96
CA ARG A 340 -8.07 14.51 -10.13
C ARG A 340 -6.79 13.78 -9.74
N CYS A 341 -6.09 14.24 -8.70
CA CYS A 341 -4.91 13.56 -8.16
C CYS A 341 -5.30 12.16 -7.66
N ILE A 342 -6.29 12.06 -6.77
CA ILE A 342 -6.75 10.78 -6.20
C ILE A 342 -7.23 9.83 -7.30
N THR A 343 -8.02 10.32 -8.27
CA THR A 343 -8.47 9.53 -9.44
C THR A 343 -7.27 9.02 -10.24
N SER A 344 -6.26 9.86 -10.50
CA SER A 344 -5.05 9.46 -11.21
C SER A 344 -4.25 8.40 -10.44
N MET A 345 -4.14 8.52 -9.12
CA MET A 345 -3.45 7.55 -8.28
C MET A 345 -4.18 6.20 -8.30
N ASN A 346 -5.51 6.21 -8.11
CA ASN A 346 -6.34 5.00 -8.17
C ASN A 346 -6.24 4.32 -9.54
N GLN A 347 -6.25 5.09 -10.64
CA GLN A 347 -6.08 4.52 -11.98
C GLN A 347 -4.74 3.77 -12.13
N HIS A 348 -3.64 4.33 -11.60
CA HIS A 348 -2.35 3.65 -11.62
C HIS A 348 -2.32 2.38 -10.77
N LEU A 349 -2.97 2.39 -9.61
CA LEU A 349 -3.11 1.22 -8.74
C LEU A 349 -3.93 0.12 -9.42
N ILE A 350 -5.14 0.44 -9.90
CA ILE A 350 -6.04 -0.50 -10.58
C ILE A 350 -5.36 -1.11 -11.81
N ASN A 351 -4.75 -0.27 -12.66
CA ASN A 351 -4.03 -0.76 -13.85
C ASN A 351 -2.87 -1.68 -13.50
N SER A 352 -2.33 -1.57 -12.29
CA SER A 352 -1.23 -2.38 -11.77
C SER A 352 -1.70 -3.57 -10.92
N GLY A 353 -3.01 -3.80 -10.82
CA GLY A 353 -3.60 -4.89 -10.03
C GLY A 353 -3.53 -4.67 -8.52
N TYR A 354 -3.62 -3.42 -8.07
CA TYR A 354 -3.72 -3.03 -6.67
C TYR A 354 -5.08 -2.39 -6.37
N PRO A 355 -5.59 -2.54 -5.12
CA PRO A 355 -6.79 -1.84 -4.70
C PRO A 355 -6.55 -0.33 -4.69
N GLU A 356 -7.65 0.40 -4.87
CA GLU A 356 -7.68 1.86 -4.71
C GLU A 356 -7.20 2.31 -3.33
N LEU A 357 -6.87 3.60 -3.22
CA LEU A 357 -6.56 4.22 -1.95
C LEU A 357 -7.74 4.08 -0.98
N TYR A 358 -7.42 3.82 0.28
CA TYR A 358 -8.41 3.68 1.34
C TYR A 358 -8.08 4.59 2.51
N VAL A 359 -9.01 5.48 2.88
CA VAL A 359 -8.83 6.43 4.00
C VAL A 359 -8.52 5.71 5.33
N GLY A 360 -8.98 4.46 5.48
CA GLY A 360 -8.68 3.64 6.65
C GLY A 360 -7.28 3.02 6.68
N ASN A 361 -6.49 3.14 5.61
CA ASN A 361 -5.09 2.76 5.57
C ASN A 361 -4.21 3.96 5.99
N PRO A 362 -3.31 3.79 6.98
CA PRO A 362 -2.55 4.92 7.53
C PRO A 362 -1.50 5.50 6.58
N TYR A 363 -1.01 4.73 5.61
CA TYR A 363 -0.12 5.26 4.58
C TYR A 363 -0.90 6.11 3.58
N ASP A 364 -2.04 5.61 3.09
CA ASP A 364 -2.89 6.32 2.14
C ASP A 364 -3.47 7.61 2.73
N TRP A 365 -3.81 7.60 4.02
CA TRP A 365 -4.37 8.75 4.72
C TRP A 365 -3.46 9.99 4.62
N ILE A 366 -2.13 9.82 4.65
CA ILE A 366 -1.17 10.92 4.49
C ILE A 366 -1.37 11.63 3.14
N PHE A 367 -1.63 10.86 2.08
CA PHE A 367 -1.86 11.40 0.74
C PHE A 367 -3.25 12.01 0.59
N PHE A 368 -4.28 11.43 1.21
CA PHE A 368 -5.60 12.06 1.27
C PHE A 368 -5.57 13.40 1.98
N TYR A 369 -4.85 13.50 3.11
CA TYR A 369 -4.68 14.73 3.87
C TYR A 369 -3.96 15.78 3.03
N ALA A 370 -2.76 15.44 2.53
CA ALA A 370 -1.97 16.37 1.74
C ALA A 370 -2.70 16.83 0.47
N ALA A 371 -3.36 15.93 -0.27
CA ALA A 371 -4.07 16.26 -1.50
C ALA A 371 -5.20 17.28 -1.31
N LYS A 372 -5.78 17.39 -0.11
CA LYS A 372 -6.86 18.33 0.23
C LYS A 372 -6.36 19.71 0.68
N CYS A 373 -5.07 19.86 0.98
CA CYS A 373 -4.50 21.12 1.43
C CYS A 373 -4.35 22.13 0.28
N GLU A 374 -4.15 23.41 0.62
CA GLU A 374 -3.93 24.47 -0.38
C GLU A 374 -2.66 24.26 -1.19
N GLU A 375 -1.60 23.75 -0.56
CA GLU A 375 -0.32 23.41 -1.22
C GLU A 375 0.07 21.93 -0.99
N PRO A 376 -0.52 20.97 -1.72
CA PRO A 376 -0.42 19.55 -1.38
C PRO A 376 0.99 18.98 -1.29
N LEU A 377 1.85 19.31 -2.25
CA LEU A 377 3.23 18.81 -2.25
C LEU A 377 4.05 19.47 -1.13
N TYR A 378 3.83 20.76 -0.86
CA TYR A 378 4.49 21.47 0.23
C TYR A 378 4.09 20.86 1.58
N VAL A 379 2.79 20.73 1.86
CA VAL A 379 2.29 20.16 3.12
C VAL A 379 2.76 18.73 3.32
N PHE A 380 2.72 17.90 2.27
CA PHE A 380 3.28 16.54 2.33
C PHE A 380 4.74 16.54 2.81
N ARG A 381 5.57 17.43 2.27
CA ARG A 381 7.00 17.56 2.63
C ARG A 381 7.21 18.20 3.99
N TYR A 382 6.35 19.14 4.38
CA TYR A 382 6.36 19.76 5.70
C TYR A 382 6.19 18.71 6.81
N ILE A 383 5.24 17.79 6.67
CA ILE A 383 5.05 16.67 7.60
C ILE A 383 6.35 15.87 7.81
N TRP A 384 7.06 15.51 6.73
CA TRP A 384 8.31 14.75 6.84
C TRP A 384 9.42 15.53 7.53
N ASN A 385 9.53 16.83 7.26
CA ASN A 385 10.52 17.70 7.89
C ASN A 385 10.24 17.91 9.38
N GLU A 386 8.99 18.13 9.77
CA GLU A 386 8.61 18.23 11.19
C GLU A 386 8.86 16.93 11.96
N LEU A 387 8.59 15.78 11.33
CA LEU A 387 8.93 14.49 11.93
C LEU A 387 10.44 14.34 12.13
N LEU A 388 11.27 14.78 11.17
CA LEU A 388 12.73 14.79 11.27
C LEU A 388 13.21 15.72 12.39
N THR A 389 12.71 16.95 12.45
CA THR A 389 13.04 17.93 13.49
C THR A 389 12.77 17.36 14.88
N GLY A 390 11.56 16.85 15.11
CA GLY A 390 11.20 16.29 16.42
C GLY A 390 11.98 15.03 16.81
N VAL A 391 12.58 14.30 15.86
CA VAL A 391 13.51 13.21 16.18
C VAL A 391 14.89 13.76 16.53
N LEU A 392 15.41 14.73 15.77
CA LEU A 392 16.72 15.33 16.01
C LEU A 392 16.80 16.05 17.37
N GLU A 393 15.72 16.70 17.80
CA GLU A 393 15.64 17.38 19.10
C GLU A 393 15.67 16.41 20.28
N LYS A 394 15.11 15.20 20.15
CA LYS A 394 15.16 14.16 21.19
C LYS A 394 16.54 13.52 21.37
N HIS A 395 17.43 13.70 20.40
CA HIS A 395 18.79 13.14 20.38
C HIS A 395 19.88 14.19 20.67
N GLN A 396 19.50 15.44 20.98
CA GLN A 396 20.36 16.45 21.61
C GLN A 396 20.27 16.32 23.12
#